data_AF-A0A3N5BWN9-F1
#
_entry.id   AF-A0A3N5BWN9-F1
#
_cell.length_a   1.000
_cell.length_b   1.000
_cell.length_c   1.000
_cell.angle_alpha   90.00
_cell.angle_beta   90.00
_cell.angle_gamma   90.00
#
_symmetry.space_group_name_H-M   'P 1'
#
loop_
_entity.id
_entity.type
_entity.pdbx_description
1 polymer ?
#
loop_
_entity_poly.entity_id
_entity_poly.type
_entity_poly.pdbx_seq_one_letter_code
_entity_poly.pdbx_strand_id
1 'polypeptide(L)'
;MDEKKQLFEQLKSIKDYWVKTSLESLDENADLIWSDYEEEYKKLQHLFENDEEKEAYERVLDELITGTIHSILVMIDGGDDLADKYTVDLVVEKNNKTLKTNGALNEKFYDYLLDVDD
;
A
#
# COMPACT_ATOMS: atom_id res chain seq x y z
N MET A 1 6.57 -7.06 19.11
CA MET A 1 7.64 -6.86 18.09
C MET A 1 7.29 -7.69 16.87
N ASP A 2 6.85 -8.92 17.11
CA ASP A 2 6.17 -9.79 16.13
C ASP A 2 4.89 -9.15 15.57
N GLU A 3 4.04 -8.53 16.39
CA GLU A 3 2.75 -7.98 15.94
C GLU A 3 2.92 -6.78 14.99
N LYS A 4 3.94 -5.96 15.22
CA LYS A 4 4.26 -4.83 14.33
C LYS A 4 4.78 -5.33 12.99
N LYS A 5 5.62 -6.38 13.00
CA LYS A 5 6.11 -7.00 11.78
C LYS A 5 4.97 -7.62 10.98
N GLN A 6 4.05 -8.34 11.64
CA GLN A 6 2.86 -8.91 11.00
C GLN A 6 1.96 -7.83 10.39
N LEU A 7 1.82 -6.66 11.05
CA LEU A 7 1.12 -5.52 10.46
C LEU A 7 1.82 -5.07 9.17
N PHE A 8 3.14 -4.92 9.16
CA PHE A 8 3.89 -4.48 7.98
C PHE A 8 3.86 -5.51 6.85
N GLU A 9 4.00 -6.79 7.17
CA GLU A 9 3.79 -7.90 6.23
C GLU A 9 2.40 -7.83 5.59
N GLN A 10 1.37 -7.57 6.39
CA GLN A 10 0.00 -7.44 5.89
C GLN A 10 -0.19 -6.18 5.02
N LEU A 11 0.38 -5.05 5.41
CA LEU A 11 0.34 -3.80 4.61
C LEU A 11 1.03 -3.99 3.26
N LYS A 12 2.21 -4.63 3.24
CA LYS A 12 2.90 -4.99 2.00
C LYS A 12 2.05 -5.92 1.16
N SER A 13 1.48 -6.98 1.74
CA SER A 13 0.62 -7.90 0.99
C SER A 13 -0.59 -7.20 0.37
N ILE A 14 -1.17 -6.20 1.04
CA ILE A 14 -2.26 -5.39 0.49
C ILE A 14 -1.74 -4.53 -0.68
N LYS A 15 -0.58 -3.88 -0.53
CA LYS A 15 0.09 -3.13 -1.60
C LYS A 15 0.28 -4.02 -2.83
N ASP A 16 1.02 -5.11 -2.66
CA ASP A 16 1.39 -6.03 -3.72
C ASP A 16 0.16 -6.62 -4.42
N TYR A 17 -0.89 -6.94 -3.65
CA TYR A 17 -2.16 -7.41 -4.21
C TYR A 17 -2.76 -6.39 -5.17
N TRP A 18 -2.89 -5.12 -4.76
CA TRP A 18 -3.51 -4.10 -5.61
C TRP A 18 -2.67 -3.70 -6.81
N VAL A 19 -1.33 -3.63 -6.66
CA VAL A 19 -0.41 -3.45 -7.79
C VAL A 19 -0.60 -4.57 -8.80
N LYS A 20 -0.51 -5.82 -8.34
CA LYS A 20 -0.68 -7.01 -9.18
C LYS A 20 -2.05 -7.06 -9.85
N THR A 21 -3.13 -6.86 -9.10
CA THR A 21 -4.50 -6.86 -9.63
C THR A 21 -4.66 -5.80 -10.72
N SER A 22 -4.09 -4.61 -10.54
CA SER A 22 -4.13 -3.58 -11.58
C SER A 22 -3.31 -3.95 -12.82
N LEU A 23 -2.19 -4.67 -12.68
CA LEU A 23 -1.39 -5.12 -13.83
C LEU A 23 -2.06 -6.26 -14.58
N GLU A 24 -2.61 -7.24 -13.86
CA GLU A 24 -3.38 -8.34 -14.46
C GLU A 24 -4.59 -7.79 -15.22
N SER A 25 -5.15 -6.68 -14.77
CA SER A 25 -6.26 -5.98 -15.45
C SER A 25 -5.85 -5.28 -16.76
N LEU A 26 -4.54 -5.20 -17.07
CA LEU A 26 -4.05 -4.73 -18.37
C LEU A 26 -3.99 -5.85 -19.43
N ASP A 27 -4.33 -7.09 -19.07
CA ASP A 27 -4.58 -8.14 -20.06
C ASP A 27 -5.93 -7.91 -20.75
N GLU A 28 -5.98 -8.01 -22.08
CA GLU A 28 -7.20 -7.81 -22.87
C GLU A 28 -8.32 -8.81 -22.53
N ASN A 29 -7.97 -9.96 -21.94
CA ASN A 29 -8.90 -11.02 -21.52
C ASN A 29 -9.19 -10.99 -20.01
N ALA A 30 -8.70 -9.99 -19.28
CA ALA A 30 -8.90 -9.90 -17.84
C ALA A 30 -10.39 -9.77 -17.47
N ASP A 31 -10.78 -10.44 -16.38
CA ASP A 31 -12.08 -10.21 -15.75
C ASP A 31 -12.01 -8.95 -14.88
N LEU A 32 -12.73 -7.90 -15.33
CA LEU A 32 -12.72 -6.57 -14.71
C LEU A 32 -13.91 -6.34 -13.76
N ILE A 33 -14.69 -7.37 -13.40
CA ILE A 33 -15.88 -7.26 -12.51
C ILE A 33 -15.57 -6.60 -11.16
N TRP A 34 -14.33 -6.65 -10.70
CA TRP A 34 -13.91 -6.06 -9.44
C TRP A 34 -13.84 -4.52 -9.47
N SER A 35 -13.80 -3.90 -10.65
CA SER A 35 -13.56 -2.48 -10.84
C SER A 35 -14.81 -1.75 -11.32
N ASP A 36 -15.14 -0.63 -10.68
CA ASP A 36 -16.16 0.30 -11.16
C ASP A 36 -15.70 1.07 -12.43
N TYR A 37 -14.44 0.91 -12.85
CA TYR A 37 -13.79 1.63 -13.96
C TYR A 37 -13.35 0.68 -15.10
N GLU A 38 -14.18 -0.31 -15.42
CA GLU A 38 -13.92 -1.28 -16.48
C GLU A 38 -13.56 -0.62 -17.82
N GLU A 39 -14.26 0.45 -18.20
CA GLU A 39 -14.04 1.15 -19.47
C GLU A 39 -12.71 1.92 -19.52
N GLU A 40 -12.19 2.37 -18.37
CA GLU A 40 -10.86 2.98 -18.26
C GLU A 40 -9.77 1.93 -18.42
N TYR A 41 -9.94 0.76 -17.79
CA TYR A 41 -9.02 -0.36 -17.98
C TYR A 41 -8.97 -0.82 -19.44
N LYS A 42 -10.12 -0.91 -20.13
CA LYS A 42 -10.14 -1.21 -21.58
C LYS A 42 -9.33 -0.19 -22.39
N LYS A 43 -9.39 1.10 -22.05
CA LYS A 43 -8.55 2.12 -22.70
C LYS A 43 -7.07 1.87 -22.42
N LEU A 44 -6.70 1.55 -21.18
CA LEU A 44 -5.31 1.29 -20.78
C LEU A 44 -4.75 0.00 -21.41
N GLN A 45 -5.55 -1.07 -21.52
CA GLN A 45 -5.19 -2.32 -22.19
C GLN A 45 -4.71 -2.09 -23.62
N HIS A 46 -5.29 -1.10 -24.32
CA HIS A 46 -4.89 -0.74 -25.68
C HIS A 46 -3.71 0.24 -25.76
N LEU A 47 -3.24 0.77 -24.63
CA LEU A 47 -2.10 1.71 -24.59
C LEU A 47 -0.79 1.03 -24.19
N PHE A 48 -0.85 -0.13 -23.52
CA PHE A 48 0.31 -0.87 -23.07
C PHE A 48 0.55 -2.09 -23.96
N GLU A 49 1.42 -1.92 -24.96
CA GLU A 49 1.68 -2.91 -26.00
C GLU A 49 2.83 -3.86 -25.65
N ASN A 50 3.68 -3.49 -24.68
CA ASN A 50 4.85 -4.26 -24.30
C ASN A 50 5.10 -4.29 -22.79
N ASP A 51 5.99 -5.20 -22.37
CA ASP A 51 6.30 -5.42 -20.96
C ASP A 51 6.99 -4.20 -20.30
N GLU A 52 7.78 -3.43 -21.04
CA GLU A 52 8.47 -2.24 -20.50
C GLU A 52 7.47 -1.15 -20.06
N GLU A 53 6.39 -0.96 -20.81
CA GLU A 53 5.36 0.00 -20.45
C GLU A 53 4.52 -0.47 -19.25
N LYS A 54 4.27 -1.79 -19.15
CA LYS A 54 3.60 -2.39 -17.99
C LYS A 54 4.46 -2.29 -16.74
N GLU A 55 5.77 -2.53 -16.84
CA GLU A 55 6.73 -2.31 -15.76
C GLU A 55 6.80 -0.84 -15.33
N ALA A 56 6.73 0.11 -16.28
CA ALA A 56 6.69 1.53 -15.95
C ALA A 56 5.42 1.88 -15.16
N TYR A 57 4.27 1.36 -15.56
CA TYR A 57 3.01 1.53 -14.84
C TYR A 57 3.02 0.85 -13.47
N GLU A 58 3.57 -0.35 -13.36
CA GLU A 58 3.80 -1.07 -12.09
C GLU A 58 4.57 -0.20 -11.09
N ARG A 59 5.70 0.37 -11.51
CA ARG A 59 6.53 1.23 -10.64
C ARG A 59 5.78 2.46 -10.14
N VAL A 60 4.98 3.08 -11.00
CA VAL A 60 4.14 4.23 -10.62
C VAL A 60 3.08 3.81 -9.59
N LEU A 61 2.42 2.67 -9.79
CA LEU A 61 1.43 2.16 -8.85
C LEU A 61 2.06 1.80 -7.50
N ASP A 62 3.21 1.12 -7.52
CA ASP A 62 3.93 0.75 -6.31
C ASP A 62 4.32 1.99 -5.49
N GLU A 63 4.86 3.02 -6.14
CA GLU A 63 5.20 4.29 -5.51
C GLU A 63 3.96 4.96 -4.88
N LEU A 64 2.86 5.08 -5.64
CA LEU A 64 1.65 5.76 -5.19
C LEU A 64 0.98 5.04 -4.01
N ILE A 65 0.89 3.72 -4.06
CA ILE A 65 0.28 2.93 -2.99
C ILE A 65 1.18 2.94 -1.75
N THR A 66 2.50 2.82 -1.93
CA THR A 66 3.47 2.95 -0.82
C THR A 66 3.36 4.32 -0.14
N GLY A 67 3.32 5.41 -0.92
CA GLY A 67 3.15 6.77 -0.40
C GLY A 67 1.81 6.97 0.32
N THR A 68 0.74 6.32 -0.16
CA THR A 68 -0.58 6.34 0.48
C THR A 68 -0.54 5.65 1.85
N ILE A 69 0.01 4.44 1.92
CA ILE A 69 0.17 3.69 3.18
C ILE A 69 1.05 4.49 4.14
N HIS A 70 2.17 5.05 3.67
CA HIS A 70 3.04 5.90 4.47
C HIS A 70 2.29 7.09 5.07
N SER A 71 1.49 7.79 4.28
CA SER A 71 0.69 8.94 4.74
C SER A 71 -0.33 8.55 5.81
N ILE A 72 -0.96 7.38 5.67
CA ILE A 72 -1.86 6.83 6.72
C ILE A 72 -1.08 6.56 8.01
N LEU A 73 0.12 6.00 7.91
CA LEU A 73 0.97 5.75 9.08
C LEU A 73 1.44 7.06 9.72
N VAL A 74 1.78 8.10 8.93
CA VAL A 74 2.10 9.44 9.45
C VAL A 74 0.94 10.04 10.22
N MET A 75 -0.29 9.96 9.68
CA MET A 75 -1.50 10.39 10.38
C MET A 75 -1.64 9.66 11.72
N ILE A 76 -1.44 8.34 11.72
CA ILE A 76 -1.48 7.54 12.96
C ILE A 76 -0.37 8.00 13.91
N ASP A 77 0.86 8.19 13.45
CA ASP A 77 1.99 8.67 14.26
C ASP A 77 1.80 10.11 14.79
N GLY A 78 0.80 10.84 14.26
CA GLY A 78 0.47 12.20 14.66
C GLY A 78 1.33 13.27 13.98
N GLY A 79 1.85 12.96 12.79
CA GLY A 79 2.67 13.87 11.98
C GLY A 79 1.89 14.73 10.99
N ASP A 80 0.55 14.75 11.07
CA ASP A 80 -0.33 15.55 10.20
C ASP A 80 -1.29 16.46 10.98
N ASP A 81 -2.07 17.25 10.26
CA ASP A 81 -3.01 18.24 10.81
C ASP A 81 -4.14 17.61 11.65
N LEU A 82 -4.36 16.28 11.57
CA LEU A 82 -5.37 15.63 12.41
C LEU A 82 -4.95 15.65 13.88
N ALA A 83 -3.64 15.56 14.15
CA ALA A 83 -3.06 15.53 15.49
C ALA A 83 -3.39 16.78 16.31
N ASP A 84 -3.62 17.92 15.66
CA ASP A 84 -4.07 19.17 16.31
C ASP A 84 -5.49 19.06 16.87
N LYS A 85 -6.31 18.14 16.35
CA LYS A 85 -7.68 17.88 16.81
C LYS A 85 -7.73 16.71 17.78
N TYR A 86 -7.13 15.58 17.39
CA TYR A 86 -7.03 14.37 18.19
C TYR A 86 -6.02 13.41 17.58
N THR A 87 -5.52 12.46 18.38
CA THR A 87 -4.62 11.41 17.90
C THR A 87 -5.36 10.09 17.72
N VAL A 88 -4.91 9.29 16.74
CA VAL A 88 -5.39 7.92 16.49
C VAL A 88 -4.30 6.95 16.90
N ASP A 89 -4.64 5.78 17.44
CA ASP A 89 -3.67 4.76 17.82
C ASP A 89 -4.09 3.36 17.36
N LEU A 90 -3.10 2.50 17.09
CA LEU A 90 -3.30 1.09 16.77
C LEU A 90 -2.97 0.25 17.99
N VAL A 91 -4.00 -0.34 18.59
CA VAL A 91 -3.89 -1.13 19.82
C VAL A 91 -4.17 -2.59 19.53
N VAL A 92 -3.26 -3.48 19.94
CA VAL A 92 -3.46 -4.92 19.87
C VAL A 92 -4.45 -5.33 20.97
N GLU A 93 -5.69 -5.62 20.58
CA GLU A 93 -6.80 -5.90 21.49
C GLU A 93 -6.44 -6.93 22.58
N LYS A 94 -5.80 -8.04 22.19
CA LYS A 94 -5.45 -9.16 23.08
C LYS A 94 -4.63 -8.75 24.31
N ASN A 95 -3.76 -7.76 24.18
CA ASN A 95 -2.83 -7.36 25.24
C ASN A 95 -2.91 -5.86 25.57
N ASN A 96 -3.82 -5.13 24.92
CA ASN A 96 -4.03 -3.69 25.04
C ASN A 96 -2.76 -2.85 24.85
N LYS A 97 -1.79 -3.34 24.06
CA LYS A 97 -0.55 -2.62 23.78
C LYS A 97 -0.66 -1.85 22.47
N THR A 98 -0.20 -0.61 22.50
CA THR A 98 -0.02 0.21 21.31
C THR A 98 1.12 -0.34 20.42
N LEU A 99 0.88 -0.31 19.11
CA LEU A 99 1.90 -0.59 18.11
C LEU A 99 2.83 0.60 17.87
N LYS A 100 2.58 1.79 18.41
CA LYS A 100 3.51 2.94 18.33
C LYS A 100 4.76 2.79 19.20
N THR A 101 4.94 1.66 19.88
CA THR A 101 6.11 1.44 20.72
C THR A 101 7.42 1.47 19.92
N ASN A 102 8.40 2.21 20.45
CA ASN A 102 9.79 2.31 19.98
C ASN A 102 10.02 2.97 18.61
N GLY A 103 9.28 4.02 18.24
CA GLY A 103 9.53 4.81 17.03
C GLY A 103 8.32 4.86 16.09
N ALA A 104 8.37 5.75 15.12
CA ALA A 104 7.27 6.04 14.21
C ALA A 104 6.97 4.85 13.29
N LEU A 105 5.70 4.51 13.10
CA LEU A 105 5.26 3.41 12.25
C LEU A 105 5.62 3.68 10.78
N ASN A 106 5.49 4.93 10.33
CA ASN A 106 5.74 5.34 8.96
C ASN A 106 7.19 5.10 8.51
N GLU A 107 8.18 5.45 9.35
CA GLU A 107 9.60 5.22 9.10
C GLU A 107 9.93 3.73 9.12
N LYS A 108 9.44 3.02 10.13
CA LYS A 108 9.70 1.58 10.28
C LYS A 108 9.08 0.71 9.20
N PHE A 109 7.97 1.16 8.62
CA PHE A 109 7.38 0.48 7.48
C PHE A 109 8.27 0.65 6.24
N TYR A 110 8.84 1.84 6.02
CA TYR A 110 9.83 2.03 4.95
C TYR A 110 11.07 1.18 5.15
N ASP A 111 11.63 1.16 6.36
CA ASP A 111 12.77 0.29 6.69
C ASP A 111 12.44 -1.18 6.39
N TYR A 112 11.24 -1.64 6.80
CA TYR A 112 10.78 -2.99 6.51
C TYR A 112 10.69 -3.28 5.01
N LEU A 113 10.17 -2.34 4.20
CA LEU A 113 10.09 -2.52 2.75
C LEU A 113 11.49 -2.64 2.12
N LEU A 114 12.44 -1.79 2.53
CA LEU A 114 13.83 -1.88 2.08
C LEU A 114 14.47 -3.23 2.43
N ASP A 115 14.13 -3.83 3.57
CA ASP A 115 14.66 -5.14 3.98
C ASP A 115 14.09 -6.32 3.18
N VAL A 116 12.89 -6.20 2.58
CA VAL A 116 12.17 -7.33 1.96
C VAL A 116 11.96 -7.21 0.46
N ASP A 117 12.07 -6.00 -0.11
CA ASP A 117 11.99 -5.75 -1.55
C ASP A 117 13.39 -5.73 -2.22
N ASP A 118 14.47 -5.92 -1.45
CA ASP A 118 15.86 -6.14 -1.91
C ASP A 118 16.10 -7.56 -2.48
#